data_AF-L9XPM1-F1
#
_entry.id   AF-L9XPM1-F1
#
_cell.length_a   1.000
_cell.length_b   1.000
_cell.length_c   1.000
_cell.angle_alpha   90.00
_cell.angle_beta   90.00
_cell.angle_gamma   90.00
#
_symmetry.space_group_name_H-M   'P 1'
#
loop_
_entity.id
_entity.type
_entity.pdbx_description
1 polymer ?
#
loop_
_entity_poly.entity_id
_entity_poly.type
_entity_poly.pdbx_seq_one_letter_code
_entity_poly.pdbx_strand_id
1 'polypeptide(L)'
;MSGREEVKEKEKNGEDSGEQAVSSKRDLANRYQSMVADQFQSVSNFEDKAWKAIRANIALIGIYLTGLSILLRPSDSAPNIVLTDTAPILIGIVGLFASLIYAIIVLLGIKIGFGPSTDTAESLIKSELEPDEYDSIIVTNYAKTVNSNWGILEDKSNRLRKSFALLVIGLTEITLGLLFVIAPSHPRILEIKAVSFVVVSAIVGYIAYYIWTKGYESADDEEEDGLDLDRG
;
A
#
# COMPACT_ATOMS: atom_id res chain seq x y z
N MET A 1 34.39 -12.60 61.33
CA MET A 1 33.06 -13.03 60.81
C MET A 1 32.42 -11.99 59.87
N SER A 2 33.17 -11.04 59.29
CA SER A 2 32.59 -9.93 58.50
C SER A 2 32.67 -10.09 56.97
N GLY A 3 33.33 -11.14 56.47
CA GLY A 3 33.58 -11.31 55.02
C GLY A 3 32.70 -12.36 54.32
N ARG A 4 31.76 -13.00 55.02
CA ARG A 4 30.87 -14.02 54.44
C ARG A 4 29.49 -13.50 54.05
N GLU A 5 29.11 -12.30 54.50
CA GLU A 5 27.80 -11.70 54.16
C GLU A 5 27.88 -10.86 52.87
N GLU A 6 28.97 -10.13 52.62
CA GLU A 6 29.16 -9.36 51.38
C GLU A 6 29.24 -10.22 50.10
N VAL A 7 29.66 -11.48 50.21
CA VAL A 7 29.73 -12.40 49.05
C VAL A 7 28.33 -12.90 48.65
N LYS A 8 27.43 -13.11 49.62
CA LYS A 8 26.05 -13.54 49.36
C LYS A 8 25.18 -12.42 48.77
N GLU A 9 25.46 -11.17 49.10
CA GLU A 9 24.69 -10.04 48.59
C GLU A 9 25.04 -9.69 47.13
N LYS A 10 26.28 -9.95 46.69
CA LYS A 10 26.69 -9.83 45.29
C LYS A 10 26.18 -10.97 44.40
N GLU A 11 26.13 -12.21 44.89
CA GLU A 11 25.53 -13.32 44.12
C GLU A 11 24.03 -13.13 43.92
N LYS A 12 23.30 -12.66 44.95
CA LYS A 12 21.86 -12.44 44.86
C LYS A 12 21.46 -11.29 43.93
N ASN A 13 22.27 -10.24 43.84
CA ASN A 13 22.05 -9.13 42.89
C ASN A 13 22.41 -9.49 41.44
N GLY A 14 23.29 -10.48 41.22
CA GLY A 14 23.64 -10.97 39.88
C GLY A 14 22.59 -11.90 39.26
N GLU A 15 21.93 -12.73 40.08
CA GLU A 15 20.84 -13.60 39.61
C GLU A 15 19.55 -12.82 39.28
N ASP A 16 19.15 -11.85 40.11
CA ASP A 16 17.93 -11.06 39.90
C ASP A 16 18.00 -10.14 38.67
N SER A 17 19.20 -9.65 38.33
CA SER A 17 19.44 -8.85 37.13
C SER A 17 19.49 -9.69 35.84
N GLY A 18 19.97 -10.93 35.92
CA GLY A 18 19.93 -11.89 34.81
C GLY A 18 18.50 -12.35 34.48
N GLU A 19 17.70 -12.66 35.50
CA GLU A 19 16.32 -13.12 35.34
C GLU A 19 15.40 -12.01 34.80
N GLN A 20 15.59 -10.76 35.27
CA GLN A 20 14.91 -9.60 34.71
C GLN A 20 15.28 -9.34 33.24
N ALA A 21 16.57 -9.43 32.88
CA ALA A 21 17.03 -9.22 31.51
C ALA A 21 16.49 -10.29 30.54
N VAL A 22 16.47 -11.55 30.94
CA VAL A 22 15.87 -12.66 30.18
C VAL A 22 14.36 -12.45 30.01
N SER A 23 13.65 -12.06 31.07
CA SER A 23 12.21 -11.76 30.95
C SER A 23 11.92 -10.56 30.02
N SER A 24 12.80 -9.54 30.03
CA SER A 24 12.68 -8.37 29.16
C SER A 24 12.94 -8.71 27.68
N LYS A 25 13.98 -9.48 27.37
CA LYS A 25 14.26 -9.96 26.01
C LYS A 25 13.10 -10.81 25.48
N ARG A 26 12.52 -11.66 26.33
CA ARG A 26 11.39 -12.53 25.98
C ARG A 26 10.08 -11.77 25.78
N ASP A 27 9.81 -10.74 26.59
CA ASP A 27 8.69 -9.80 26.35
C ASP A 27 8.85 -9.08 25.01
N LEU A 28 10.07 -8.59 24.71
CA LEU A 28 10.37 -7.93 23.46
C LEU A 28 10.20 -8.85 22.24
N ALA A 29 10.61 -10.12 22.34
CA ALA A 29 10.38 -11.12 21.31
C ALA A 29 8.88 -11.36 21.06
N ASN A 30 8.07 -11.45 22.12
CA ASN A 30 6.61 -11.59 22.00
C ASN A 30 5.97 -10.37 21.32
N ARG A 31 6.41 -9.15 21.65
CA ARG A 31 5.94 -7.93 20.98
C ARG A 31 6.26 -7.92 19.49
N TYR A 32 7.49 -8.29 19.11
CA TYR A 32 7.84 -8.38 17.70
C TYR A 32 7.08 -9.48 16.96
N GLN A 33 6.84 -10.63 17.60
CA GLN A 33 6.02 -11.69 17.02
C GLN A 33 4.57 -11.22 16.78
N SER A 34 3.99 -10.49 17.74
CA SER A 34 2.67 -9.86 17.56
C SER A 34 2.68 -8.88 16.39
N MET A 35 3.71 -8.03 16.29
CA MET A 35 3.84 -7.06 15.20
C MET A 35 3.94 -7.75 13.82
N VAL A 36 4.70 -8.84 13.70
CA VAL A 36 4.77 -9.62 12.44
C VAL A 36 3.41 -10.23 12.10
N ALA A 37 2.64 -10.70 13.10
CA ALA A 37 1.29 -11.22 12.88
C ALA A 37 0.34 -10.11 12.37
N ASP A 38 0.40 -8.91 12.94
CA ASP A 38 -0.38 -7.75 12.49
C ASP A 38 0.01 -7.31 11.07
N GLN A 39 1.29 -7.35 10.74
CA GLN A 39 1.80 -7.10 9.39
C GLN A 39 1.27 -8.15 8.39
N PHE A 40 1.22 -9.42 8.78
CA PHE A 40 0.65 -10.49 7.96
C PHE A 40 -0.84 -10.27 7.70
N GLN A 41 -1.61 -9.93 8.74
CA GLN A 41 -3.03 -9.55 8.61
C GLN A 41 -3.20 -8.36 7.64
N SER A 42 -2.31 -7.38 7.72
CA SER A 42 -2.31 -6.20 6.84
C SER A 42 -2.06 -6.56 5.38
N VAL A 43 -1.15 -7.51 5.10
CA VAL A 43 -0.95 -8.01 3.73
C VAL A 43 -2.16 -8.76 3.20
N SER A 44 -2.79 -9.60 4.01
CA SER A 44 -4.05 -10.26 3.63
C SER A 44 -5.12 -9.22 3.23
N ASN A 45 -5.25 -8.14 4.01
CA ASN A 45 -6.16 -7.03 3.70
C ASN A 45 -5.80 -6.32 2.38
N PHE A 46 -4.51 -6.17 2.05
CA PHE A 46 -4.08 -5.61 0.76
C PHE A 46 -4.42 -6.53 -0.41
N GLU A 47 -4.24 -7.84 -0.26
CA GLU A 47 -4.61 -8.83 -1.28
C GLU A 47 -6.12 -8.82 -1.55
N ASP A 48 -6.95 -8.75 -0.50
CA ASP A 48 -8.41 -8.64 -0.63
C ASP A 48 -8.82 -7.36 -1.36
N LYS A 49 -8.20 -6.22 -1.04
CA LYS A 49 -8.44 -4.95 -1.73
C LYS A 49 -7.99 -5.01 -3.18
N ALA A 50 -6.84 -5.61 -3.46
CA ALA A 50 -6.34 -5.80 -4.83
C ALA A 50 -7.29 -6.70 -5.64
N TRP A 51 -7.79 -7.78 -5.07
CA TRP A 51 -8.80 -8.64 -5.72
C TRP A 51 -10.08 -7.90 -6.04
N LYS A 52 -10.59 -7.09 -5.11
CA LYS A 52 -11.76 -6.24 -5.34
C LYS A 52 -11.49 -5.23 -6.46
N ALA A 53 -10.33 -4.59 -6.46
CA ALA A 53 -9.91 -3.65 -7.51
C ALA A 53 -9.81 -4.31 -8.90
N ILE A 54 -9.21 -5.50 -8.99
CA ILE A 54 -9.10 -6.29 -10.22
C ILE A 54 -10.50 -6.62 -10.76
N ARG A 55 -11.39 -7.17 -9.92
CA ARG A 55 -12.75 -7.54 -10.35
C ARG A 55 -13.54 -6.31 -10.82
N ALA A 56 -13.44 -5.21 -10.08
CA ALA A 56 -14.09 -3.95 -10.45
C ALA A 56 -13.54 -3.43 -11.79
N ASN A 57 -12.22 -3.40 -11.98
CA ASN A 57 -11.60 -2.97 -13.23
C ASN A 57 -12.03 -3.82 -14.43
N ILE A 58 -12.02 -5.15 -14.30
CA ILE A 58 -12.45 -6.06 -15.38
C ILE A 58 -13.92 -5.82 -15.73
N ALA A 59 -14.79 -5.69 -14.72
CA ALA A 59 -16.21 -5.41 -14.93
C ALA A 59 -16.42 -4.06 -15.63
N LEU A 60 -15.74 -3.01 -15.18
CA LEU A 60 -15.82 -1.66 -15.76
C LEU A 60 -15.33 -1.64 -17.21
N ILE A 61 -14.15 -2.23 -17.48
CA ILE A 61 -13.62 -2.35 -18.84
C ILE A 61 -14.62 -3.07 -19.74
N GLY A 62 -15.20 -4.18 -19.29
CA GLY A 62 -16.21 -4.92 -20.04
C GLY A 62 -17.47 -4.09 -20.35
N ILE A 63 -17.99 -3.36 -19.36
CA ILE A 63 -19.14 -2.47 -19.52
C ILE A 63 -18.83 -1.36 -20.54
N TYR A 64 -17.67 -0.71 -20.41
CA TYR A 64 -17.29 0.39 -21.30
C TYR A 64 -17.01 -0.07 -22.73
N LEU A 65 -16.30 -1.19 -22.92
CA LEU A 65 -16.08 -1.75 -24.26
C LEU A 65 -17.39 -2.18 -24.92
N THR A 66 -18.33 -2.72 -24.15
CA THR A 66 -19.67 -3.07 -24.65
C THR A 66 -20.44 -1.82 -25.06
N GLY A 67 -20.46 -0.78 -24.22
CA GLY A 67 -21.10 0.50 -24.53
C GLY A 67 -20.49 1.16 -25.77
N LEU A 68 -19.16 1.16 -25.87
CA LEU A 68 -18.43 1.70 -27.02
C LEU A 68 -18.75 0.92 -28.31
N SER A 69 -18.83 -0.41 -28.25
CA SER A 69 -19.19 -1.26 -29.38
C SER A 69 -20.60 -0.96 -29.92
N ILE A 70 -21.55 -0.65 -29.03
CA ILE A 70 -22.91 -0.24 -29.43
C ILE A 70 -22.89 1.13 -30.09
N LEU A 71 -22.16 2.10 -29.51
CA LEU A 71 -22.08 3.47 -30.01
C LEU A 71 -21.35 3.58 -31.35
N LEU A 72 -20.33 2.74 -31.58
CA LEU A 72 -19.54 2.72 -32.81
C LEU A 72 -20.16 1.89 -33.93
N ARG A 73 -21.39 1.38 -33.77
CA ARG A 73 -22.05 0.66 -34.87
C ARG A 73 -22.17 1.58 -36.08
N PRO A 74 -21.65 1.17 -37.26
CA PRO A 74 -21.74 1.98 -38.46
C PRO A 74 -23.22 2.14 -38.84
N SER A 75 -23.75 3.33 -38.60
CA SER A 75 -25.01 3.80 -39.15
C SER A 75 -24.69 4.63 -40.39
N ASP A 76 -25.58 4.66 -41.39
CA ASP A 76 -25.46 5.49 -42.60
C ASP A 76 -25.35 7.01 -42.29
N SER A 77 -25.56 7.39 -41.03
CA SER A 77 -25.31 8.72 -40.46
C SER A 77 -24.11 8.71 -39.52
N ALA A 78 -22.98 8.16 -39.96
CA ALA A 78 -21.78 8.10 -39.13
C ALA A 78 -21.34 9.52 -38.72
N PRO A 79 -21.34 9.85 -37.41
CA PRO A 79 -20.85 11.14 -36.97
C PRO A 79 -19.38 11.27 -37.39
N ASN A 80 -18.98 12.46 -37.87
CA ASN A 80 -17.57 12.76 -38.09
C ASN A 80 -16.86 12.75 -36.72
N ILE A 81 -16.25 11.63 -36.38
CA ILE A 81 -15.52 11.46 -35.13
C ILE A 81 -14.23 12.28 -35.24
N VAL A 82 -14.18 13.40 -34.50
CA VAL A 82 -13.00 14.25 -34.45
C VAL A 82 -12.07 13.72 -33.35
N LEU A 83 -10.76 13.91 -33.52
CA LEU A 83 -9.74 13.48 -32.55
C LEU A 83 -10.05 13.92 -31.11
N THR A 84 -10.67 15.09 -30.95
CA THR A 84 -11.14 15.67 -29.68
C THR A 84 -12.17 14.81 -28.94
N ASP A 85 -12.96 14.01 -29.66
CA ASP A 85 -13.95 13.11 -29.07
C ASP A 85 -13.32 11.78 -28.61
N THR A 86 -12.24 11.36 -29.28
CA THR A 86 -11.57 10.08 -29.00
C THR A 86 -10.45 10.14 -27.96
N ALA A 87 -9.81 11.31 -27.79
CA ALA A 87 -8.66 11.44 -26.90
C ALA A 87 -8.98 11.09 -25.43
N PRO A 88 -10.09 11.57 -24.82
CA PRO A 88 -10.44 11.19 -23.44
C PRO A 88 -10.72 9.69 -23.30
N ILE A 89 -11.38 9.08 -24.31
CA ILE A 89 -11.64 7.64 -24.32
C ILE A 89 -10.33 6.85 -24.30
N LEU A 90 -9.37 7.23 -25.15
CA LEU A 90 -8.08 6.56 -25.23
C LEU A 90 -7.30 6.68 -23.92
N ILE A 91 -7.22 7.89 -23.36
CA ILE A 91 -6.57 8.14 -22.06
C ILE A 91 -7.23 7.30 -20.98
N GLY A 92 -8.56 7.25 -20.97
CA GLY A 92 -9.29 6.50 -19.96
C GLY A 92 -9.07 4.99 -20.09
N ILE A 93 -9.05 4.44 -21.31
CA ILE A 93 -8.73 3.02 -21.55
C ILE A 93 -7.32 2.70 -21.03
N VAL A 94 -6.33 3.50 -21.42
CA VAL A 94 -4.94 3.31 -20.98
C VAL A 94 -4.85 3.41 -19.44
N GLY A 95 -5.56 4.35 -18.83
CA GLY A 95 -5.64 4.49 -17.37
C GLY A 95 -6.22 3.27 -16.67
N LEU A 96 -7.32 2.72 -17.18
CA LEU A 96 -7.94 1.50 -16.62
C LEU A 96 -7.01 0.28 -16.74
N PHE A 97 -6.35 0.09 -17.89
CA PHE A 97 -5.38 -1.00 -18.05
C PHE A 97 -4.16 -0.82 -17.15
N ALA A 98 -3.62 0.39 -17.04
CA ALA A 98 -2.52 0.68 -16.13
C ALA A 98 -2.91 0.43 -14.66
N SER A 99 -4.12 0.84 -14.26
CA SER A 99 -4.68 0.54 -12.94
C SER A 99 -4.74 -0.96 -12.65
N LEU A 100 -5.23 -1.75 -13.62
CA LEU A 100 -5.30 -3.19 -13.53
C LEU A 100 -3.91 -3.84 -13.36
N ILE A 101 -2.91 -3.38 -14.13
CA ILE A 101 -1.52 -3.86 -14.02
C ILE A 101 -0.99 -3.63 -12.60
N TYR A 102 -1.16 -2.44 -12.04
CA TYR A 102 -0.71 -2.17 -10.66
C TYR A 102 -1.42 -3.05 -9.63
N ALA A 103 -2.72 -3.28 -9.77
CA ALA A 103 -3.46 -4.17 -8.87
C ALA A 103 -2.96 -5.62 -8.93
N ILE A 104 -2.66 -6.12 -10.14
CA ILE A 104 -2.07 -7.45 -10.35
C ILE A 104 -0.68 -7.53 -9.72
N ILE A 105 0.14 -6.49 -9.88
CA ILE A 105 1.48 -6.44 -9.27
C ILE A 105 1.39 -6.50 -7.74
N VAL A 106 0.41 -5.84 -7.11
CA VAL A 106 0.20 -5.93 -5.65
C VAL A 106 -0.15 -7.36 -5.24
N LEU A 107 -1.03 -8.01 -6.02
CA LEU A 107 -1.47 -9.38 -5.78
C LEU A 107 -0.33 -10.40 -5.93
N LEU A 108 0.53 -10.23 -6.95
CA LEU A 108 1.67 -11.11 -7.22
C LEU A 108 2.92 -10.76 -6.40
N GLY A 109 2.94 -9.60 -5.75
CA GLY A 109 4.09 -9.12 -4.98
C GLY A 109 4.43 -10.01 -3.79
N ILE A 110 5.72 -10.06 -3.45
CA ILE A 110 6.36 -10.92 -2.46
C ILE A 110 5.58 -11.01 -1.13
N LYS A 111 5.54 -12.21 -0.55
CA LYS A 111 4.93 -12.52 0.74
C LYS A 111 5.84 -12.07 1.89
N ILE A 112 5.23 -11.55 2.94
CA ILE A 112 5.87 -11.20 4.21
C ILE A 112 6.65 -12.39 4.77
N GLY A 113 7.85 -12.13 5.31
CA GLY A 113 8.62 -13.13 6.05
C GLY A 113 8.00 -13.36 7.42
N PHE A 114 7.84 -14.62 7.81
CA PHE A 114 7.36 -15.02 9.14
C PHE A 114 8.36 -15.97 9.79
N GLY A 115 8.85 -15.60 10.97
CA GLY A 115 9.77 -16.41 11.77
C GLY A 115 11.26 -16.27 11.42
N PRO A 116 12.13 -17.08 12.05
CA PRO A 116 13.57 -17.03 11.86
C PRO A 116 13.98 -17.34 10.42
N SER A 117 14.94 -16.59 9.89
CA SER A 117 15.55 -16.91 8.59
C SER A 117 16.18 -18.31 8.60
N THR A 118 16.31 -18.95 7.45
CA THR A 118 16.94 -20.28 7.32
C THR A 118 18.32 -20.34 7.97
N ASP A 119 19.12 -19.30 7.79
CA ASP A 119 20.48 -19.21 8.36
C ASP A 119 20.44 -19.12 9.90
N THR A 120 19.38 -18.49 10.44
CA THR A 120 19.18 -18.36 11.88
C THR A 120 18.64 -19.66 12.46
N ALA A 121 17.71 -20.33 11.78
CA ALA A 121 17.20 -21.64 12.17
C ALA A 121 18.33 -22.69 12.17
N GLU A 122 19.22 -22.66 11.19
CA GLU A 122 20.39 -23.55 11.13
C GLU A 122 21.38 -23.28 12.25
N SER A 123 21.59 -22.00 12.60
CA SER A 123 22.41 -21.61 13.75
C SER A 123 21.78 -22.14 15.05
N LEU A 124 20.49 -21.88 15.28
CA LEU A 124 19.76 -22.34 16.46
C LEU A 124 19.73 -23.88 16.63
N ILE A 125 19.78 -24.64 15.53
CA ILE A 125 19.81 -26.11 15.56
C ILE A 125 21.22 -26.67 15.84
N LYS A 126 22.28 -25.99 15.39
CA LYS A 126 23.65 -26.51 15.43
C LYS A 126 24.43 -26.09 16.68
N SER A 127 24.03 -25.04 17.38
CA SER A 127 24.73 -24.54 18.56
C SER A 127 24.00 -24.89 19.86
N GLU A 128 24.72 -25.45 20.83
CA GLU A 128 24.35 -25.42 22.25
C GLU A 128 24.45 -23.96 22.71
N LEU A 129 23.38 -23.19 22.52
CA LEU A 129 23.33 -21.78 22.92
C LEU A 129 22.96 -21.68 24.39
N GLU A 130 23.59 -20.74 25.10
CA GLU A 130 23.07 -20.34 26.40
C GLU A 130 21.69 -19.67 26.21
N PRO A 131 20.79 -19.77 27.22
CA PRO A 131 19.44 -19.20 27.13
C PRO A 131 19.41 -17.71 26.76
N ASP A 132 20.43 -16.97 27.21
CA ASP A 132 20.67 -15.56 26.91
C ASP A 132 20.94 -15.28 25.42
N GLU A 133 21.74 -16.13 24.78
CA GLU A 133 22.17 -15.99 23.39
C GLU A 133 21.02 -16.37 22.46
N TYR A 134 20.27 -17.42 22.83
CA TYR A 134 19.05 -17.83 22.15
C TYR A 134 18.04 -16.67 22.05
N ASP A 135 17.73 -16.03 23.18
CA ASP A 135 16.76 -14.93 23.21
C ASP A 135 17.24 -13.72 22.40
N SER A 136 18.55 -13.41 22.44
CA SER A 136 19.13 -12.31 21.64
C SER A 136 19.04 -12.56 20.13
N ILE A 137 19.32 -13.79 19.69
CA ILE A 137 19.24 -14.19 18.28
C ILE A 137 17.79 -14.11 17.78
N ILE A 138 16.83 -14.58 18.57
CA ILE A 138 15.41 -14.54 18.23
C ILE A 138 14.90 -13.11 18.11
N VAL A 139 15.19 -12.25 19.10
CA VAL A 139 14.79 -10.83 19.08
C VAL A 139 15.37 -10.11 17.86
N THR A 140 16.66 -10.32 17.58
CA THR A 140 17.34 -9.68 16.45
C THR A 140 16.75 -10.13 15.11
N ASN A 141 16.43 -11.41 14.97
CA ASN A 141 15.83 -11.92 13.74
C ASN A 141 14.41 -11.36 13.52
N TYR A 142 13.59 -11.34 14.57
CA TYR A 142 12.25 -10.76 14.49
C TYR A 142 12.31 -9.26 14.17
N ALA A 143 13.22 -8.49 14.79
CA ALA A 143 13.40 -7.07 14.47
C ALA A 143 13.79 -6.86 13.00
N LYS A 144 14.70 -7.68 12.45
CA LYS A 144 15.09 -7.63 11.04
C LYS A 144 13.93 -7.96 10.11
N THR A 145 13.12 -8.96 10.47
CA THR A 145 11.93 -9.38 9.73
C THR A 145 10.88 -8.28 9.71
N VAL A 146 10.57 -7.67 10.86
CA VAL A 146 9.67 -6.51 10.98
C VAL A 146 10.13 -5.37 10.08
N ASN A 147 11.41 -5.00 10.12
CA ASN A 147 11.95 -3.90 9.32
C ASN A 147 11.87 -4.20 7.81
N SER A 148 12.17 -5.44 7.39
CA SER A 148 12.04 -5.85 5.99
C SER A 148 10.57 -5.86 5.52
N ASN A 149 9.65 -6.28 6.38
CA ASN A 149 8.23 -6.33 6.07
C ASN A 149 7.63 -4.93 5.88
N TRP A 150 8.08 -3.95 6.66
CA TRP A 150 7.66 -2.54 6.49
C TRP A 150 7.92 -2.02 5.08
N GLY A 151 9.11 -2.25 4.54
CA GLY A 151 9.43 -1.85 3.16
C GLY A 151 8.52 -2.52 2.11
N ILE A 152 8.17 -3.80 2.32
CA ILE A 152 7.25 -4.53 1.42
C ILE A 152 5.82 -3.98 1.54
N LEU A 153 5.35 -3.70 2.76
CA LEU A 153 4.03 -3.14 3.04
C LEU A 153 3.88 -1.75 2.43
N GLU A 154 4.89 -0.90 2.58
CA GLU A 154 4.92 0.46 2.01
C GLU A 154 4.88 0.42 0.48
N ASP A 155 5.69 -0.44 -0.15
CA ASP A 155 5.69 -0.61 -1.60
C ASP A 155 4.35 -1.17 -2.11
N LYS A 156 3.75 -2.16 -1.44
CA LYS A 156 2.40 -2.67 -1.78
C LYS A 156 1.34 -1.59 -1.63
N SER A 157 1.37 -0.81 -0.55
CA SER A 157 0.45 0.30 -0.30
C SER A 157 0.57 1.36 -1.40
N ASN A 158 1.79 1.78 -1.74
CA ASN A 158 2.06 2.77 -2.78
C ASN A 158 1.61 2.29 -4.16
N ARG A 159 1.84 1.02 -4.51
CA ARG A 159 1.34 0.44 -5.76
C ARG A 159 -0.19 0.38 -5.80
N LEU A 160 -0.85 0.05 -4.69
CA LEU A 160 -2.30 0.03 -4.59
C LEU A 160 -2.90 1.44 -4.73
N ARG A 161 -2.27 2.46 -4.13
CA ARG A 161 -2.64 3.87 -4.30
C ARG A 161 -2.54 4.30 -5.76
N LYS A 162 -1.43 3.98 -6.45
CA LYS A 162 -1.26 4.22 -7.89
C LYS A 162 -2.35 3.54 -8.72
N SER A 163 -2.71 2.29 -8.36
CA SER A 163 -3.81 1.58 -9.01
C SER A 163 -5.14 2.36 -8.89
N PHE A 164 -5.49 2.84 -7.70
CA PHE A 164 -6.71 3.61 -7.50
C PHE A 164 -6.69 4.99 -8.19
N ALA A 165 -5.56 5.70 -8.15
CA ALA A 165 -5.43 6.98 -8.85
C ALA A 165 -5.64 6.82 -10.37
N LEU A 166 -5.04 5.80 -10.97
CA LEU A 166 -5.22 5.47 -12.38
C LEU A 166 -6.63 4.97 -12.70
N LEU A 167 -7.30 4.30 -11.76
CA LEU A 167 -8.70 3.90 -11.91
C LEU A 167 -9.59 5.14 -12.03
N VAL A 168 -9.41 6.12 -11.15
CA VAL A 168 -10.19 7.37 -11.15
C VAL A 168 -9.94 8.14 -12.45
N ILE A 169 -8.67 8.31 -12.86
CA ILE A 169 -8.33 8.90 -14.17
C ILE A 169 -9.02 8.15 -15.30
N GLY A 170 -8.88 6.83 -15.31
CA GLY A 170 -9.44 5.94 -16.33
C GLY A 170 -10.95 6.13 -16.51
N LEU A 171 -11.66 6.08 -15.38
CA LEU A 171 -13.12 6.13 -15.32
C LEU A 171 -13.66 7.52 -15.70
N THR A 172 -13.04 8.60 -15.20
CA THR A 172 -13.50 9.95 -15.52
C THR A 172 -13.27 10.29 -16.98
N GLU A 173 -12.10 9.96 -17.54
CA GLU A 173 -11.75 10.27 -18.93
C GLU A 173 -12.59 9.48 -19.94
N ILE A 174 -12.83 8.18 -19.71
CA ILE A 174 -13.76 7.41 -20.56
C ILE A 174 -15.17 7.99 -20.48
N THR A 175 -15.66 8.31 -19.27
CA THR A 175 -17.02 8.84 -19.11
C THR A 175 -17.18 10.18 -19.83
N LEU A 176 -16.17 11.05 -19.74
CA LEU A 176 -16.13 12.31 -20.46
C LEU A 176 -16.09 12.09 -21.98
N GLY A 177 -15.26 11.16 -22.46
CA GLY A 177 -15.18 10.84 -23.88
C GLY A 177 -16.50 10.28 -24.43
N LEU A 178 -17.19 9.42 -23.69
CA LEU A 178 -18.52 8.93 -24.07
C LEU A 178 -19.54 10.07 -24.14
N LEU A 179 -19.50 11.02 -23.19
CA LEU A 179 -20.34 12.21 -23.23
C LEU A 179 -20.07 13.03 -24.50
N PHE A 180 -18.81 13.16 -24.91
CA PHE A 180 -18.45 13.89 -26.13
C PHE A 180 -18.94 13.21 -27.39
N VAL A 181 -18.87 11.88 -27.47
CA VAL A 181 -19.36 11.12 -28.63
C VAL A 181 -20.87 11.29 -28.83
N ILE A 182 -21.65 11.38 -27.75
CA ILE A 182 -23.11 11.54 -27.81
C ILE A 182 -23.52 13.01 -28.03
N ALA A 183 -22.67 13.96 -27.64
CA ALA A 183 -22.96 15.39 -27.78
C ALA A 183 -22.91 15.86 -29.25
N PRO A 184 -23.86 16.71 -29.69
CA PRO A 184 -23.94 17.14 -31.07
C PRO A 184 -22.71 17.93 -31.54
N SER A 185 -22.31 17.70 -32.79
CA SER A 185 -21.12 18.31 -33.41
C SER A 185 -21.43 19.73 -33.94
N HIS A 186 -21.62 20.69 -33.04
CA HIS A 186 -21.75 22.11 -33.38
C HIS A 186 -20.46 22.87 -33.03
N PRO A 187 -20.01 23.87 -33.80
CA PRO A 187 -18.71 24.56 -33.56
C PRO A 187 -18.55 25.12 -32.14
N ARG A 188 -19.59 25.77 -31.58
CA ARG A 188 -19.60 26.21 -30.16
C ARG A 188 -19.47 25.06 -29.15
N ILE A 189 -19.96 23.88 -29.48
CA ILE A 189 -19.86 22.69 -28.61
C ILE A 189 -18.44 22.14 -28.64
N LEU A 190 -17.72 22.26 -29.76
CA LEU A 190 -16.33 21.83 -29.86
C LEU A 190 -15.42 22.61 -28.88
N GLU A 191 -15.62 23.93 -28.77
CA GLU A 191 -14.91 24.76 -27.79
C GLU A 191 -15.21 24.34 -26.35
N ILE A 192 -16.49 24.06 -26.04
CA ILE A 192 -16.91 23.58 -24.72
C ILE A 192 -16.29 22.21 -24.41
N LYS A 193 -16.23 21.29 -25.39
CA LYS A 193 -15.56 19.99 -25.25
C LYS A 193 -14.08 20.15 -24.92
N ALA A 194 -13.37 21.01 -25.65
CA ALA A 194 -11.96 21.27 -25.40
C ALA A 194 -11.70 21.86 -24.00
N VAL A 195 -12.48 22.87 -23.60
CA VAL A 195 -12.35 23.49 -22.27
C VAL A 195 -12.71 22.49 -21.16
N SER A 196 -13.81 21.76 -21.31
CA SER A 196 -14.22 20.76 -20.31
C SER A 196 -13.21 19.62 -20.18
N PHE A 197 -12.60 19.16 -21.27
CA PHE A 197 -11.49 18.21 -21.23
C PHE A 197 -10.34 18.74 -20.36
N VAL A 198 -9.84 19.93 -20.65
CA VAL A 198 -8.71 20.51 -19.89
C VAL A 198 -9.07 20.68 -18.40
N VAL A 199 -10.26 21.19 -18.09
CA VAL A 199 -10.70 21.41 -16.71
C VAL A 199 -10.87 20.09 -15.95
N VAL A 200 -11.53 19.10 -16.56
CA VAL A 200 -11.76 17.80 -15.92
C VAL A 200 -10.43 17.07 -15.74
N SER A 201 -9.57 17.02 -16.75
CA SER A 201 -8.25 16.39 -16.64
C SER A 201 -7.39 17.07 -15.58
N ALA A 202 -7.46 18.40 -15.42
CA ALA A 202 -6.75 19.13 -14.37
C ALA A 202 -7.25 18.75 -12.97
N ILE A 203 -8.58 18.71 -12.77
CA ILE A 203 -9.19 18.33 -11.48
C ILE A 203 -8.84 16.89 -11.13
N VAL A 204 -9.01 15.97 -12.07
CA VAL A 204 -8.74 14.55 -11.87
C VAL A 204 -7.25 14.31 -11.67
N GLY A 205 -6.39 15.01 -12.40
CA GLY A 205 -4.94 14.99 -12.21
C GLY A 205 -4.54 15.47 -10.82
N TYR A 206 -5.17 16.54 -10.32
CA TYR A 206 -4.96 17.02 -8.95
C TYR A 206 -5.40 16.00 -7.89
N ILE A 207 -6.57 15.37 -8.07
CA ILE A 207 -7.06 14.32 -7.17
C ILE A 207 -6.11 13.12 -7.19
N ALA A 208 -5.68 12.67 -8.38
CA ALA A 208 -4.75 11.57 -8.54
C ALA A 208 -3.38 11.87 -7.90
N TYR A 209 -2.90 13.11 -8.05
CA TYR A 209 -1.69 13.58 -7.39
C TYR A 209 -1.84 13.54 -5.86
N TYR A 210 -2.96 14.02 -5.32
CA TYR A 210 -3.24 13.97 -3.89
C TYR A 210 -3.27 12.53 -3.36
N ILE A 211 -3.91 11.60 -4.08
CA ILE A 211 -3.93 10.16 -3.73
C ILE A 211 -2.51 9.58 -3.72
N TRP A 212 -1.62 10.08 -4.57
CA TRP A 212 -0.23 9.64 -4.61
C TRP A 212 0.59 10.20 -3.45
N THR A 213 0.51 11.51 -3.17
CA THR A 213 1.44 12.19 -2.25
C THR A 213 1.04 12.18 -0.78
N LYS A 214 -0.24 12.34 -0.44
CA LYS A 214 -0.71 12.53 0.95
C LYS A 214 -0.59 11.30 1.86
N GLY A 215 -0.09 10.21 1.32
CA GLY A 215 0.15 9.00 2.08
C GLY A 215 1.49 8.95 2.82
N TYR A 216 2.28 10.03 2.78
CA TYR A 216 3.53 10.22 3.54
C TYR A 216 3.39 11.16 4.75
N GLU A 217 2.47 12.13 4.73
CA GLU A 217 2.41 13.19 5.76
C GLU A 217 1.69 12.78 7.05
N SER A 218 0.77 11.81 7.00
CA SER A 218 -0.05 11.43 8.16
C SER A 218 0.66 10.56 9.21
N ALA A 219 2.00 10.46 9.17
CA ALA A 219 2.79 9.78 10.20
C ALA A 219 3.67 10.74 11.00
N ASP A 220 3.99 11.91 10.47
CA ASP A 220 4.86 12.89 11.12
C ASP A 220 4.07 14.06 11.74
N ASP A 221 2.83 14.32 11.29
CA ASP A 221 2.02 15.45 11.75
C ASP A 221 1.24 15.20 13.07
N GLU A 222 1.16 13.95 13.57
CA GLU A 222 0.48 13.66 14.85
C GLU A 222 1.40 13.77 16.09
N GLU A 223 2.71 13.92 15.92
CA GLU A 223 3.65 14.08 17.06
C GLU A 223 3.93 15.56 17.42
N GLU A 224 3.68 16.53 16.53
CA GLU A 224 3.92 17.95 16.84
C GLU A 224 2.75 18.66 17.55
N ASP A 225 1.50 18.22 17.37
CA ASP A 225 0.33 18.88 17.99
C ASP A 225 0.11 18.51 19.48
N GLY A 226 0.92 17.58 20.02
CA GLY A 226 0.82 17.12 21.42
C GLY A 226 1.71 17.86 22.43
N LEU A 227 2.64 18.71 21.98
CA LEU A 227 3.69 19.29 22.84
C LEU A 227 3.47 20.75 23.25
N ASP A 228 2.45 21.43 22.73
CA ASP A 228 2.23 22.86 22.99
C ASP A 228 1.11 23.19 23.99
N LEU A 229 0.51 22.19 24.67
CA LEU A 229 -0.56 22.42 25.65
C LEU A 229 -0.12 22.41 27.13
N ASP A 230 1.18 22.33 27.44
CA ASP A 230 1.67 22.34 28.84
C ASP A 230 2.56 23.55 29.19
N ARG A 231 2.38 24.68 28.48
CA ARG A 231 2.99 25.97 28.85
C ARG A 231 1.97 27.11 28.78
N GLY A 232 1.00 27.08 29.69
CA GLY A 232 0.10 28.19 29.99
C GLY A 232 -0.25 28.22 31.47
#